data_AF-A0A1G9IPF7-F1
#
_entry.id   AF-A0A1G9IPF7-F1
#
_cell.length_a   1.000
_cell.length_b   1.000
_cell.length_c   1.000
_cell.angle_alpha   90.00
_cell.angle_beta   90.00
_cell.angle_gamma   90.00
#
_symmetry.space_group_name_H-M   'P 1'
#
loop_
_entity.id
_entity.type
_entity.pdbx_description
1 polymer ?
#
loop_
_entity_poly.entity_id
_entity_poly.type
_entity_poly.pdbx_seq_one_letter_code
_entity_poly.pdbx_strand_id
1 'polypeptide(L)'
;MYVVVETWTAKREFLAAPVKFREELFAGIKAAMAEMAQAGIVTLGWGSVDRSADHSADYDWFAVWQAPNAELAGAFLQGVERSGWYTWFDQVNVLGELRTVDAVAAEHVALEEDAR
;
A
#
# COMPACT_ATOMS: atom_id res chain seq x y z
N MET A 1 -5.48 7.10 -13.96
CA MET A 1 -4.94 5.88 -13.31
C MET A 1 -4.46 6.29 -11.93
N TYR A 2 -4.81 5.53 -10.91
CA TYR A 2 -4.38 5.77 -9.54
C TYR A 2 -3.41 4.68 -9.09
N VAL A 3 -2.47 5.06 -8.23
CA VAL A 3 -1.54 4.13 -7.59
C VAL A 3 -1.76 4.15 -6.09
N VAL A 4 -1.74 2.95 -5.51
CA VAL A 4 -1.61 2.76 -4.07
C VAL A 4 -0.25 2.12 -3.80
N VAL A 5 0.57 2.75 -2.97
CA VAL A 5 1.78 2.11 -2.43
C VAL A 5 1.53 1.87 -0.96
N GLU A 6 1.60 0.62 -0.56
CA GLU A 6 1.51 0.21 0.84
C GLU A 6 2.91 -0.11 1.33
N THR A 7 3.28 0.37 2.52
CA THR A 7 4.51 -0.03 3.21
C THR A 7 4.15 -0.42 4.63
N TRP A 8 4.58 -1.60 5.08
CA TRP A 8 4.18 -2.13 6.38
C TRP A 8 5.27 -2.93 7.11
N THR A 9 5.12 -3.04 8.42
CA THR A 9 5.92 -3.90 9.32
C THR A 9 5.00 -4.66 10.28
N ALA A 10 5.44 -5.82 10.73
CA ALA A 10 4.64 -6.69 11.58
C ALA A 10 4.60 -6.18 13.02
N LYS A 11 3.39 -6.09 13.57
CA LYS A 11 3.20 -5.86 15.00
C LYS A 11 3.52 -7.11 15.80
N ARG A 12 3.72 -6.91 17.11
CA ARG A 12 4.00 -7.99 18.05
C ARG A 12 2.91 -9.07 18.04
N GLU A 13 1.65 -8.69 17.88
CA GLU A 13 0.49 -9.57 17.81
C GLU A 13 0.62 -10.56 16.66
N PHE A 14 1.04 -10.09 15.48
CA PHE A 14 1.26 -10.94 14.32
C PHE A 14 2.44 -11.88 14.54
N LEU A 15 3.54 -11.37 15.11
CA LEU A 15 4.72 -12.16 15.45
C LEU A 15 4.47 -13.22 16.53
N ALA A 16 3.46 -13.02 17.38
CA ALA A 16 3.03 -13.99 18.40
C ALA A 16 1.98 -14.97 17.88
N ALA A 17 1.29 -14.67 16.77
CA ALA A 17 0.22 -15.50 16.24
C ALA A 17 0.74 -16.87 15.74
N PRO A 18 -0.04 -17.97 15.87
CA PRO A 18 0.36 -19.28 15.35
C PRO A 18 0.59 -19.24 13.83
N VAL A 19 1.54 -20.06 13.34
CA VAL A 19 1.84 -20.16 11.89
C VAL A 19 0.59 -20.43 11.07
N LYS A 20 -0.27 -21.36 11.53
CA LYS A 20 -1.54 -21.68 10.88
C LYS A 20 -2.44 -20.46 10.67
N PHE A 21 -2.54 -19.57 11.66
CA PHE A 21 -3.31 -18.33 11.52
C PHE A 21 -2.71 -17.41 10.45
N ARG A 22 -1.38 -17.29 10.39
CA ARG A 22 -0.70 -16.47 9.38
C ARG A 22 -0.91 -17.03 7.97
N GLU A 23 -0.88 -18.35 7.82
CA GLU A 23 -1.17 -19.03 6.55
C GLU A 23 -2.61 -18.77 6.09
N GLU A 24 -3.59 -18.87 6.99
CA GLU A 24 -5.00 -18.58 6.71
C GLU A 24 -5.20 -17.10 6.33
N LEU A 25 -4.56 -16.17 7.04
CA LEU A 25 -4.60 -14.75 6.72
C LEU A 25 -4.11 -14.48 5.28
N PHE A 26 -2.94 -15.00 4.91
CA PHE A 26 -2.39 -14.81 3.56
C PHE A 26 -3.15 -15.57 2.47
N ALA A 27 -3.79 -16.69 2.79
CA ALA A 27 -4.72 -17.34 1.87
C ALA A 27 -5.93 -16.45 1.56
N GLY A 28 -6.52 -15.81 2.59
CA GLY A 28 -7.60 -14.83 2.42
C GLY A 28 -7.19 -13.63 1.58
N ILE A 29 -5.99 -13.08 1.82
CA ILE A 29 -5.45 -11.97 1.03
C ILE A 29 -5.33 -12.35 -0.46
N LYS A 30 -4.77 -13.54 -0.76
CA LYS A 30 -4.66 -14.00 -2.16
C LYS A 30 -6.03 -14.15 -2.84
N ALA A 31 -7.05 -14.60 -2.11
CA ALA A 31 -8.40 -14.69 -2.64
C ALA A 31 -8.99 -13.29 -2.93
N ALA A 32 -8.87 -12.36 -1.98
CA ALA A 32 -9.31 -10.97 -2.15
C ALA A 32 -8.60 -10.29 -3.34
N MET A 33 -7.30 -10.54 -3.52
CA MET A 33 -6.55 -10.03 -4.67
C MET A 33 -7.11 -10.53 -6.01
N ALA A 34 -7.50 -11.80 -6.09
CA ALA A 34 -8.10 -12.36 -7.29
C ALA A 34 -9.48 -11.75 -7.62
N GLU A 35 -10.26 -11.39 -6.59
CA GLU A 35 -11.53 -10.68 -6.75
C GLU A 35 -11.31 -9.23 -7.19
N MET A 36 -10.37 -8.52 -6.55
CA MET A 36 -10.02 -7.13 -6.89
C MET A 36 -9.49 -6.99 -8.33
N ALA A 37 -8.76 -7.98 -8.82
CA ALA A 37 -8.30 -8.01 -10.20
C ALA A 37 -9.47 -7.98 -11.22
N GLN A 38 -10.62 -8.57 -10.89
CA GLN A 38 -11.81 -8.54 -11.74
C GLN A 38 -12.43 -7.13 -11.81
N ALA A 39 -12.23 -6.31 -10.78
CA ALA A 39 -12.60 -4.90 -10.75
C ALA A 39 -11.54 -3.97 -11.37
N GLY A 40 -10.45 -4.52 -11.92
CA GLY A 40 -9.36 -3.76 -12.54
C GLY A 40 -8.30 -3.23 -11.57
N ILE A 41 -8.35 -3.63 -10.30
CA ILE A 41 -7.30 -3.30 -9.32
C ILE A 41 -6.23 -4.40 -9.39
N VAL A 42 -5.03 -4.04 -9.80
CA VAL A 42 -3.94 -5.01 -10.03
C VAL A 42 -2.71 -4.65 -9.23
N THR A 43 -2.01 -5.66 -8.71
CA THR A 43 -0.69 -5.46 -8.09
C THR A 43 0.40 -5.48 -9.16
N LEU A 44 1.34 -4.55 -9.08
CA LEU A 44 2.62 -4.64 -9.81
C LEU A 44 3.59 -5.61 -9.13
N GLY A 45 3.46 -5.79 -7.82
CA GLY A 45 4.29 -6.68 -7.05
C GLY A 45 4.35 -6.31 -5.57
N TRP A 46 4.92 -7.25 -4.82
CA TRP A 46 5.24 -7.14 -3.41
C TRP A 46 6.76 -7.26 -3.25
N GLY A 47 7.34 -6.58 -2.28
CA GLY A 47 8.77 -6.60 -2.04
C GLY A 47 9.12 -6.45 -0.57
N SER A 48 10.35 -6.84 -0.21
CA SER A 48 10.96 -6.48 1.07
C SER A 48 11.75 -5.19 0.89
N VAL A 49 11.68 -4.30 1.86
CA VAL A 49 12.45 -3.06 1.85
C VAL A 49 13.93 -3.38 2.04
N ASP A 50 14.77 -2.88 1.15
CA ASP A 50 16.21 -2.97 1.30
C ASP A 50 16.71 -1.86 2.26
N ARG A 51 17.08 -2.27 3.47
CA ARG A 51 17.57 -1.36 4.52
C ARG A 51 18.98 -0.82 4.25
N SER A 52 19.69 -1.32 3.24
CA SER A 52 21.00 -0.82 2.85
C SER A 52 20.93 0.38 1.90
N ALA A 53 19.76 0.69 1.35
CA ALA A 53 19.56 1.86 0.50
C ALA A 53 19.68 3.17 1.31
N ASP A 54 20.23 4.21 0.68
CA ASP A 54 20.27 5.55 1.25
C ASP A 54 18.84 6.03 1.56
N HIS A 55 18.63 6.55 2.78
CA HIS A 55 17.31 7.01 3.26
C HIS A 55 16.20 5.96 3.14
N SER A 56 16.53 4.68 3.38
CA SER A 56 15.56 3.59 3.34
C SER A 56 14.37 3.82 4.30
N ALA A 57 13.19 3.39 3.87
CA ALA A 57 11.97 3.50 4.64
C ALA A 57 12.04 2.68 5.93
N ASP A 58 11.38 3.15 6.99
CA ASP A 58 11.38 2.48 8.29
C ASP A 58 10.36 1.33 8.41
N TYR A 59 10.15 0.60 7.31
CA TYR A 59 9.21 -0.52 7.16
C TYR A 59 9.88 -1.75 6.55
N ASP A 60 9.27 -2.93 6.68
CA ASP A 60 9.91 -4.19 6.27
C ASP A 60 9.50 -4.64 4.87
N TRP A 61 8.27 -4.32 4.47
CA TRP A 61 7.70 -4.74 3.19
C TRP A 61 6.93 -3.63 2.51
N PHE A 62 6.71 -3.80 1.21
CA PHE A 62 5.88 -2.92 0.41
C PHE A 62 5.10 -3.67 -0.66
N ALA A 63 4.03 -3.05 -1.15
CA ALA A 63 3.28 -3.48 -2.33
C ALA A 63 2.90 -2.26 -3.16
N VAL A 64 2.85 -2.44 -4.48
CA VAL A 64 2.42 -1.40 -5.41
C VAL A 64 1.21 -1.89 -6.17
N TRP A 65 0.16 -1.07 -6.19
CA TRP A 65 -1.12 -1.35 -6.82
C TRP A 65 -1.49 -0.29 -7.82
N GLN A 66 -2.20 -0.70 -8.86
CA GLN A 66 -2.83 0.17 -9.83
C GLN A 66 -4.34 0.01 -9.71
N ALA A 67 -5.05 1.14 -9.69
CA ALA A 67 -6.50 1.20 -9.69
C ALA A 67 -6.99 2.12 -10.81
N PRO A 68 -8.08 1.78 -11.51
CA PRO A 68 -8.53 2.57 -12.67
C PRO A 68 -8.84 4.04 -12.34
N ASN A 69 -9.38 4.29 -11.14
CA ASN A 69 -9.83 5.61 -10.68
C ASN A 69 -9.71 5.73 -9.15
N ALA A 70 -9.96 6.95 -8.63
CA ALA A 70 -9.90 7.26 -7.21
C ALA A 70 -10.88 6.44 -6.36
N GLU A 71 -12.08 6.18 -6.88
CA GLU A 71 -13.13 5.44 -6.17
C GLU A 71 -12.69 4.00 -5.88
N LEU A 72 -12.18 3.30 -6.88
CA LEU A 72 -11.67 1.94 -6.73
C LEU A 72 -10.41 1.88 -5.86
N ALA A 73 -9.55 2.90 -5.94
CA ALA A 73 -8.40 3.00 -5.05
C ALA A 73 -8.81 3.22 -3.58
N GLY A 74 -9.86 4.02 -3.34
CA GLY A 74 -10.45 4.20 -2.01
C GLY A 74 -11.14 2.93 -1.51
N ALA A 75 -11.87 2.23 -2.39
CA ALA A 75 -12.52 0.95 -2.06
C ALA A 75 -11.51 -0.13 -1.69
N PHE A 76 -10.34 -0.14 -2.35
CA PHE A 76 -9.19 -0.98 -1.97
C PHE A 76 -8.76 -0.72 -0.52
N LEU A 77 -8.48 0.54 -0.16
CA LEU A 77 -8.04 0.90 1.20
C LEU A 77 -9.09 0.57 2.27
N GLN A 78 -10.37 0.77 1.97
CA GLN A 78 -11.46 0.35 2.85
C GLN A 78 -11.55 -1.18 2.97
N GLY A 79 -11.21 -1.92 1.92
CA GLY A 79 -11.08 -3.38 1.96
C GLY A 79 -9.97 -3.83 2.92
N VAL A 80 -8.82 -3.19 2.85
CA VAL A 80 -7.68 -3.43 3.76
C VAL A 80 -8.08 -3.18 5.21
N GLU A 81 -8.72 -2.04 5.50
CA GLU A 81 -9.21 -1.73 6.85
C GLU A 81 -10.20 -2.78 7.36
N ARG A 82 -11.22 -3.12 6.55
CA ARG A 82 -12.25 -4.10 6.91
C ARG A 82 -11.72 -5.52 7.11
N SER A 83 -10.59 -5.86 6.49
CA SER A 83 -9.93 -7.15 6.71
C SER A 83 -9.31 -7.27 8.12
N GLY A 84 -9.23 -6.17 8.87
CA GLY A 84 -8.56 -6.11 10.16
C GLY A 84 -7.03 -6.05 10.06
N TRP A 85 -6.49 -5.81 8.85
CA TRP A 85 -5.06 -5.79 8.56
C TRP A 85 -4.24 -4.94 9.54
N TYR A 86 -4.72 -3.73 9.85
CA TYR A 86 -4.03 -2.79 10.75
C TYR A 86 -3.94 -3.26 12.22
N THR A 87 -4.63 -4.35 12.58
CA THR A 87 -4.43 -5.03 13.89
C THR A 87 -3.10 -5.77 13.94
N TRP A 88 -2.64 -6.27 12.79
CA TRP A 88 -1.49 -7.16 12.67
C TRP A 88 -0.25 -6.43 12.17
N PHE A 89 -0.42 -5.32 11.47
CA PHE A 89 0.65 -4.57 10.83
C PHE A 89 0.52 -3.07 11.11
N ASP A 90 1.67 -2.42 11.29
CA ASP A 90 1.78 -0.97 11.14
C ASP A 90 2.01 -0.68 9.67
N GLN A 91 1.13 0.13 9.06
CA GLN A 91 1.15 0.43 7.63
C GLN A 91 0.93 1.91 7.38
N VAL A 92 1.65 2.45 6.41
CA VAL A 92 1.34 3.74 5.78
C VAL A 92 1.06 3.53 4.30
N ASN A 93 0.26 4.43 3.76
CA ASN A 93 -0.24 4.36 2.39
C ASN A 93 0.12 5.62 1.63
N VAL A 94 0.60 5.47 0.40
CA VAL A 94 0.55 6.50 -0.63
C VAL A 94 -0.64 6.19 -1.51
N LEU A 95 -1.53 7.17 -1.70
CA LEU A 95 -2.60 7.12 -2.69
C LEU A 95 -2.48 8.37 -3.56
N GLY A 96 -2.43 8.19 -4.88
CA GLY A 96 -2.36 9.34 -5.78
C GLY A 96 -2.73 9.01 -7.20
N GLU A 97 -3.13 10.05 -7.94
CA GLU A 97 -3.25 9.97 -9.39
C GLU A 97 -1.87 10.02 -10.02
N LEU A 98 -1.61 9.12 -10.97
CA LEU A 98 -0.42 9.22 -11.80
C LEU A 98 -0.56 10.38 -12.79
N ARG A 99 0.39 11.30 -12.74
CA ARG A 99 0.47 12.45 -13.65
C ARG A 99 1.84 12.53 -14.29
N THR A 100 1.97 13.42 -15.28
CA THR A 100 3.26 13.70 -15.92
C THR A 100 4.22 14.38 -14.95
N VAL A 101 5.53 14.22 -15.22
CA VAL A 101 6.59 14.92 -14.47
C VAL A 101 6.36 16.42 -14.49
N ASP A 102 6.02 17.01 -15.64
CA ASP A 102 5.79 18.46 -15.75
C ASP A 102 4.66 18.94 -14.84
N ALA A 103 3.55 18.19 -14.76
CA ALA A 103 2.44 18.55 -13.91
C ALA A 103 2.82 18.52 -12.43
N VAL A 104 3.56 17.51 -11.98
CA VAL A 104 4.02 17.40 -10.59
C VAL A 104 5.13 18.43 -10.29
N ALA A 105 6.05 18.65 -11.22
CA ALA A 105 7.13 19.64 -11.06
C ALA A 105 6.58 21.07 -10.91
N ALA A 106 5.51 21.42 -11.62
CA ALA A 106 4.86 22.72 -11.49
C ALA A 106 4.39 22.99 -10.04
N GLU A 107 3.90 21.97 -9.31
CA GLU A 107 3.54 22.12 -7.90
C GLU A 107 4.74 22.39 -7.02
N HIS A 108 5.87 21.71 -7.28
CA HIS A 108 7.10 21.92 -6.51
C HIS A 108 7.66 23.33 -6.70
N VAL A 109 7.59 23.84 -7.93
CA VAL A 109 8.02 25.22 -8.25
C VAL A 109 7.12 26.26 -7.58
N ALA A 110 5.84 25.95 -7.40
CA ALA A 110 4.86 26.83 -6.79
C ALA A 110 4.84 26.79 -5.24
N LEU A 111 5.74 26.04 -4.60
CA LEU A 111 5.80 25.96 -3.13
C LEU A 111 6.21 27.31 -2.53
N GLU A 112 5.42 27.81 -1.59
CA GLU A 112 5.73 28.96 -0.74
C GLU A 112 6.02 28.51 0.69
N GLU A 113 6.93 29.20 1.38
CA GLU A 113 7.51 28.78 2.67
C GLU A 113 6.47 28.66 3.82
N ASP A 114 5.34 29.37 3.72
CA ASP A 114 4.27 29.39 4.72
C ASP A 114 3.12 28.40 4.44
N ALA A 115 3.22 27.57 3.39
CA ALA A 115 2.13 26.67 2.96
C ALA A 115 2.30 25.20 3.38
N ARG A 116 3.24 24.89 4.29
CA ARG A 116 3.50 23.52 4.79
C ARG A 116 3.07 23.29 6.23
#